data_AF-A0A7K4IJP2-F1
#
_entry.id   AF-A0A7K4IJP2-F1
#
_cell.length_a   1.000
_cell.length_b   1.000
_cell.length_c   1.000
_cell.angle_alpha   90.00
_cell.angle_beta   90.00
_cell.angle_gamma   90.00
#
_symmetry.space_group_name_H-M   'P 1'
#
loop_
_entity.id
_entity.type
_entity.pdbx_description
1 polymer ?
#
loop_
_entity_poly.entity_id
_entity_poly.type
_entity_poly.pdbx_seq_one_letter_code
_entity_poly.pdbx_strand_id
1 'polypeptide(L)'
;MGIRLAKKSSMKRVLLLVSTLVLVSAILVSWFAYYNYRLSESELDKRLEKAIDFLLIQYTPQLRLCCEAPYVAPNTYWLASDNLLAYHALEPYYPNISMTVYLELEGRDGLKSELYETLFGESVPLPIKEKVTYVIEQHDNYVIKTDVHNCTSAFPYWDEYANLLICSALSLHWEGNHTGALRLFDKAVGMWDGKGLRDRAIEEAEENLLGLYETYKLALLLYASRILQRPLPFRSQLESVLWTTQRVSDGGMVTHYNGSTTPITPIGDANTETTSLTIIAYRYTPTTNSYSFPSLGTQCCACRDGAESLRRFYRLFLHEPSKSSLII
;
A
#
# COMPACT_ATOMS: atom_id res chain seq x y z
N MET A 1 -38.20 59.11 -17.11
CA MET A 1 -36.87 58.46 -17.28
C MET A 1 -36.33 57.82 -15.99
N GLY A 2 -36.55 58.40 -14.79
CA GLY A 2 -36.02 57.87 -13.51
C GLY A 2 -36.51 56.48 -13.06
N ILE A 3 -37.78 56.11 -13.32
CA ILE A 3 -38.35 54.81 -12.87
C ILE A 3 -37.68 53.60 -13.55
N ARG A 4 -37.29 53.74 -14.83
CA ARG A 4 -36.59 52.67 -15.57
C ARG A 4 -35.16 52.43 -15.05
N LEU A 5 -34.47 53.49 -14.60
CA LEU A 5 -33.12 53.39 -14.05
C LEU A 5 -33.11 52.74 -12.66
N ALA A 6 -34.08 53.08 -11.80
CA ALA A 6 -34.25 52.46 -10.49
C ALA A 6 -34.55 50.95 -10.59
N LYS A 7 -35.42 50.54 -11.52
CA LYS A 7 -35.74 49.12 -11.75
C LYS A 7 -34.54 48.31 -12.27
N LYS A 8 -33.71 48.92 -13.13
CA LYS A 8 -32.47 48.30 -13.64
C LYS A 8 -31.41 48.12 -12.55
N SER A 9 -31.31 49.09 -11.62
CA SER A 9 -30.42 49.00 -10.44
C SER A 9 -30.87 47.92 -9.45
N SER A 10 -32.18 47.85 -9.16
CA SER A 10 -32.77 46.83 -8.30
C SER A 10 -32.57 45.41 -8.87
N MET A 11 -32.81 45.21 -10.17
CA MET A 11 -32.63 43.91 -10.83
C MET A 11 -31.18 43.43 -10.82
N LYS A 12 -30.19 44.33 -10.95
CA LYS A 12 -28.77 43.98 -10.82
C LYS A 12 -28.40 43.50 -9.41
N ARG A 13 -28.96 44.12 -8.36
CA ARG A 13 -28.73 43.71 -6.97
C ARG A 13 -29.35 42.33 -6.67
N VAL A 14 -30.56 42.09 -7.18
CA VAL A 14 -31.21 40.77 -7.05
C VAL A 14 -30.41 39.70 -7.78
N LEU A 15 -29.95 39.97 -9.02
CA LEU A 15 -29.14 39.01 -9.77
C LEU A 15 -27.80 38.71 -9.07
N LEU A 16 -27.15 39.74 -8.50
CA LEU A 16 -25.91 39.56 -7.73
C LEU A 16 -26.14 38.67 -6.50
N LEU A 17 -27.18 38.96 -5.72
CA LEU A 17 -27.54 38.18 -4.53
C LEU A 17 -27.83 36.71 -4.87
N VAL A 18 -28.61 36.47 -5.93
CA VAL A 18 -28.89 35.11 -6.41
C VAL A 18 -27.60 34.42 -6.84
N SER A 19 -26.71 35.09 -7.59
CA SER A 19 -25.43 34.51 -8.02
C SER A 19 -24.51 34.17 -6.85
N THR A 20 -24.44 35.02 -5.83
CA THR A 20 -23.65 34.76 -4.62
C THR A 20 -24.21 33.60 -3.83
N LEU A 21 -25.54 33.49 -3.74
CA LEU A 21 -26.20 32.41 -3.00
C LEU A 21 -26.01 31.06 -3.70
N VAL A 22 -26.09 31.04 -5.03
CA VAL A 22 -25.75 29.86 -5.84
C VAL A 22 -24.29 29.45 -5.62
N LEU A 23 -23.35 30.39 -5.68
CA LEU A 23 -21.92 30.10 -5.48
C LEU A 23 -21.65 29.53 -4.08
N VAL A 24 -22.18 30.18 -3.03
CA VAL A 24 -22.05 29.70 -1.65
C VAL A 24 -22.67 28.33 -1.49
N SER A 25 -23.85 28.09 -2.07
CA SER A 25 -24.49 26.77 -2.02
C SER A 25 -23.65 25.69 -2.71
N ALA A 26 -23.05 25.99 -3.87
CA ALA A 26 -22.17 25.06 -4.58
C ALA A 26 -20.90 24.75 -3.77
N ILE A 27 -20.31 25.76 -3.13
CA ILE A 27 -19.17 25.58 -2.22
C ILE A 27 -19.57 24.68 -1.06
N LEU A 28 -20.69 24.96 -0.39
CA LEU A 28 -21.16 24.17 0.76
C LEU A 28 -21.49 22.72 0.37
N VAL A 29 -22.09 22.50 -0.81
CA VAL A 29 -22.38 21.15 -1.32
C VAL A 29 -21.08 20.40 -1.63
N SER A 30 -20.12 21.04 -2.28
CA SER A 30 -18.80 20.43 -2.54
C SER A 30 -18.06 20.13 -1.24
N TRP A 31 -18.11 21.04 -0.26
CA TRP A 31 -17.50 20.83 1.05
C TRP A 31 -18.18 19.68 1.78
N PHE A 32 -19.51 19.66 1.81
CA PHE A 32 -20.27 18.57 2.41
C PHE A 32 -20.00 17.23 1.72
N ALA A 33 -19.93 17.18 0.39
CA ALA A 33 -19.60 15.97 -0.36
C ALA A 33 -18.18 15.48 -0.08
N TYR A 34 -17.22 16.39 0.07
CA TYR A 34 -15.84 16.07 0.44
C TYR A 34 -15.75 15.48 1.85
N TYR A 35 -16.41 16.09 2.84
CA TYR A 35 -16.41 15.60 4.22
C TYR A 35 -17.20 14.30 4.40
N ASN A 36 -18.25 14.09 3.61
CA ASN A 36 -19.08 12.89 3.66
C ASN A 36 -18.70 11.88 2.56
N TYR A 37 -17.49 11.98 2.00
CA TYR A 37 -17.03 11.00 1.04
C TYR A 37 -17.09 9.61 1.66
N ARG A 38 -17.89 8.75 1.05
CA ARG A 38 -17.98 7.34 1.39
C ARG A 38 -18.20 6.60 0.09
N LEU A 39 -17.22 5.78 -0.28
CA LEU A 39 -17.41 4.85 -1.37
C LEU A 39 -18.56 3.91 -1.02
N SER A 40 -19.47 3.71 -1.97
CA SER A 40 -20.39 2.59 -1.88
C SER A 40 -19.58 1.30 -2.00
N GLU A 41 -20.06 0.21 -1.38
CA GLU A 41 -19.40 -1.10 -1.49
C GLU A 41 -19.18 -1.50 -2.96
N SER A 42 -20.19 -1.28 -3.82
CA SER A 42 -20.06 -1.57 -5.25
C SER A 42 -18.98 -0.74 -5.96
N GLU A 43 -18.76 0.52 -5.59
CA GLU A 43 -17.70 1.34 -6.19
C GLU A 43 -16.33 0.94 -5.65
N LEU A 44 -16.23 0.63 -4.36
CA LEU A 44 -15.03 0.08 -3.74
C LEU A 44 -14.63 -1.25 -4.41
N ASP A 45 -15.58 -2.17 -4.62
CA ASP A 45 -15.35 -3.44 -5.30
C ASP A 45 -14.72 -3.22 -6.69
N LYS A 46 -15.29 -2.33 -7.50
CA LYS A 46 -14.78 -1.99 -8.84
C LYS A 46 -13.38 -1.40 -8.81
N ARG A 47 -13.09 -0.53 -7.83
CA ARG A 47 -11.77 0.08 -7.68
C ARG A 47 -10.72 -0.93 -7.27
N LEU A 48 -11.09 -1.86 -6.39
CA LEU A 48 -10.22 -2.96 -5.99
C LEU A 48 -9.99 -3.93 -7.15
N GLU A 49 -11.02 -4.27 -7.93
CA GLU A 49 -10.87 -5.09 -9.14
C GLU A 49 -9.84 -4.50 -10.10
N LYS A 50 -9.93 -3.19 -10.38
CA LYS A 50 -8.92 -2.48 -11.20
C LYS A 50 -7.52 -2.51 -10.60
N ALA A 51 -7.40 -2.36 -9.27
CA ALA A 51 -6.10 -2.45 -8.60
C ALA A 51 -5.50 -3.86 -8.72
N ILE A 52 -6.34 -4.90 -8.69
CA ILE A 52 -5.93 -6.29 -8.89
C ILE A 52 -5.50 -6.51 -10.35
N ASP A 53 -6.26 -5.99 -11.32
CA ASP A 53 -5.90 -6.04 -12.75
C ASP A 53 -4.53 -5.42 -12.99
N PHE A 54 -4.22 -4.29 -12.33
CA PHE A 54 -2.89 -3.69 -12.38
C PHE A 54 -1.80 -4.66 -11.91
N LEU A 55 -1.98 -5.34 -10.77
CA LEU A 55 -0.98 -6.31 -10.29
C LEU A 55 -0.77 -7.47 -11.28
N LEU A 56 -1.81 -7.89 -12.00
CA LEU A 56 -1.70 -8.91 -13.04
C LEU A 56 -0.93 -8.41 -14.27
N ILE A 57 -1.05 -7.13 -14.61
CA ILE A 57 -0.26 -6.49 -15.68
C ILE A 57 1.23 -6.47 -15.29
N GLN A 58 1.53 -6.22 -14.02
CA GLN A 58 2.91 -6.17 -13.52
C GLN A 58 3.55 -7.55 -13.37
N TYR A 59 2.76 -8.62 -13.27
CA TYR A 59 3.25 -9.99 -13.11
C TYR A 59 3.96 -10.48 -14.37
N THR A 60 5.25 -10.82 -14.24
CA THR A 60 6.09 -11.37 -15.31
C THR A 60 6.16 -12.90 -15.19
N PRO A 61 5.51 -13.68 -16.06
CA PRO A 61 5.41 -15.14 -15.91
C PRO A 61 6.77 -15.87 -15.92
N GLN A 62 7.76 -15.32 -16.62
CA GLN A 62 9.10 -15.90 -16.72
C GLN A 62 9.87 -15.78 -15.40
N LEU A 63 9.70 -14.67 -14.71
CA LEU A 63 10.34 -14.39 -13.43
C LEU A 63 9.48 -14.78 -12.23
N ARG A 64 8.17 -15.02 -12.45
CA ARG A 64 7.19 -15.35 -11.41
C ARG A 64 7.07 -14.27 -10.33
N LEU A 65 7.37 -13.03 -10.71
CA LEU A 65 7.36 -11.86 -9.85
C LEU A 65 6.69 -10.69 -10.58
N CYS A 66 6.10 -9.79 -9.83
CA CYS A 66 5.63 -8.48 -10.28
C CYS A 66 6.79 -7.49 -10.33
N CYS A 67 6.90 -6.73 -11.42
CA CYS A 67 7.87 -5.63 -11.52
C CYS A 67 7.43 -4.42 -10.67
N GLU A 68 8.38 -3.57 -10.32
CA GLU A 68 8.17 -2.41 -9.45
C GLU A 68 7.14 -1.45 -10.05
N ALA A 69 7.38 -0.94 -11.26
CA ALA A 69 6.53 0.05 -11.92
C ALA A 69 6.60 -0.10 -13.44
N PRO A 70 5.51 0.17 -14.19
CA PRO A 70 5.43 -0.12 -15.62
C PRO A 70 6.34 0.77 -16.48
N TYR A 71 6.66 1.99 -16.06
CA TYR A 71 7.45 2.94 -16.87
C TYR A 71 8.78 3.32 -16.24
N VAL A 72 8.79 3.63 -14.94
CA VAL A 72 10.03 4.12 -14.28
C VAL A 72 10.97 3.00 -13.86
N ALA A 73 10.45 1.79 -13.62
CA ALA A 73 11.21 0.64 -13.16
C ALA A 73 10.67 -0.72 -13.67
N PRO A 74 10.43 -0.90 -14.99
CA PRO A 74 9.79 -2.11 -15.53
C PRO A 74 10.63 -3.39 -15.40
N ASN A 75 11.91 -3.23 -15.11
CA ASN A 75 12.90 -4.30 -15.04
C ASN A 75 13.46 -4.49 -13.62
N THR A 76 12.89 -3.83 -12.62
CA THR A 76 13.25 -3.98 -11.21
C THR A 76 12.19 -4.80 -10.51
N TYR A 77 12.61 -5.75 -9.68
CA TYR A 77 11.72 -6.63 -8.92
C TYR A 77 12.16 -6.62 -7.46
N TRP A 78 11.30 -6.11 -6.58
CA TRP A 78 11.56 -6.14 -5.14
C TRP A 78 10.88 -7.35 -4.50
N LEU A 79 11.66 -8.20 -3.81
CA LEU A 79 11.10 -9.38 -3.15
C LEU A 79 10.15 -8.98 -2.00
N ALA A 80 10.59 -8.07 -1.13
CA ALA A 80 9.82 -7.64 0.03
C ALA A 80 8.74 -6.58 -0.29
N SER A 81 9.11 -5.38 -0.71
CA SER A 81 8.18 -4.26 -0.87
C SER A 81 7.14 -4.46 -1.97
N ASP A 82 7.48 -5.18 -3.05
CA ASP A 82 6.53 -5.46 -4.12
C ASP A 82 5.92 -6.85 -4.00
N ASN A 83 6.74 -7.89 -3.99
CA ASN A 83 6.26 -9.24 -4.27
C ASN A 83 5.68 -9.97 -3.06
N LEU A 84 6.21 -9.77 -1.86
CA LEU A 84 5.57 -10.25 -0.62
C LEU A 84 4.19 -9.62 -0.45
N LEU A 85 4.08 -8.31 -0.72
CA LEU A 85 2.79 -7.61 -0.66
C LEU A 85 1.84 -8.07 -1.77
N ALA A 86 2.33 -8.21 -3.01
CA ALA A 86 1.52 -8.68 -4.13
C ALA A 86 1.02 -10.11 -3.92
N TYR A 87 1.85 -10.99 -3.35
CA TYR A 87 1.46 -12.35 -2.95
C TYR A 87 0.22 -12.32 -2.06
N HIS A 88 0.25 -11.55 -0.97
CA HIS A 88 -0.87 -11.44 -0.04
C HIS A 88 -2.08 -10.69 -0.64
N ALA A 89 -1.84 -9.68 -1.48
CA ALA A 89 -2.91 -8.94 -2.15
C ALA A 89 -3.67 -9.80 -3.17
N LEU A 90 -2.97 -10.68 -3.89
CA LEU A 90 -3.52 -11.55 -4.93
C LEU A 90 -4.14 -12.84 -4.38
N GLU A 91 -3.76 -13.30 -3.19
CA GLU A 91 -4.19 -14.58 -2.60
C GLU A 91 -5.72 -14.80 -2.69
N PRO A 92 -6.59 -13.85 -2.33
CA PRO A 92 -8.04 -14.06 -2.35
C PRO A 92 -8.65 -14.12 -3.76
N TYR A 93 -7.92 -13.67 -4.78
CA TYR A 93 -8.44 -13.41 -6.13
C TYR A 93 -7.83 -14.32 -7.18
N TYR A 94 -6.51 -14.52 -7.10
CA TYR A 94 -5.71 -15.31 -8.03
C TYR A 94 -4.75 -16.22 -7.24
N PRO A 95 -5.28 -17.22 -6.50
CA PRO A 95 -4.48 -18.06 -5.59
C PRO A 95 -3.35 -18.81 -6.30
N ASN A 96 -3.52 -19.15 -7.58
CA ASN A 96 -2.46 -19.81 -8.37
C ASN A 96 -1.27 -18.89 -8.65
N ILE A 97 -1.53 -17.61 -8.97
CA ILE A 97 -0.47 -16.61 -9.22
C ILE A 97 0.17 -16.25 -7.89
N SER A 98 -0.63 -15.97 -6.86
CA SER A 98 -0.19 -15.72 -5.49
C SER A 98 0.76 -16.84 -5.00
N MET A 99 0.35 -18.11 -5.10
CA MET A 99 1.20 -19.25 -4.73
C MET A 99 2.48 -19.33 -5.56
N THR A 100 2.42 -18.98 -6.85
CA THR A 100 3.62 -18.97 -7.71
C THR A 100 4.63 -17.93 -7.26
N VAL A 101 4.16 -16.72 -6.89
CA VAL A 101 4.99 -15.66 -6.29
C VAL A 101 5.55 -16.13 -4.95
N TYR A 102 4.73 -16.72 -4.08
CA TYR A 102 5.16 -17.25 -2.79
C TYR A 102 6.33 -18.25 -2.93
N LEU A 103 6.22 -19.22 -3.83
CA LEU A 103 7.27 -20.22 -4.04
C LEU A 103 8.58 -19.60 -4.57
N GLU A 104 8.47 -18.53 -5.35
CA GLU A 104 9.63 -17.78 -5.83
C GLU A 104 10.30 -16.98 -4.70
N LEU A 105 9.51 -16.37 -3.81
CA LEU A 105 10.01 -15.70 -2.60
C LEU A 105 10.69 -16.69 -1.65
N GLU A 106 10.06 -17.83 -1.38
CA GLU A 106 10.61 -18.89 -0.53
C GLU A 106 11.92 -19.44 -1.11
N GLY A 107 12.00 -19.59 -2.44
CA GLY A 107 13.21 -20.06 -3.11
C GLY A 107 14.40 -19.09 -3.05
N ARG A 108 14.17 -17.82 -2.70
CA ARG A 108 15.16 -16.72 -2.73
C ARG A 108 15.41 -16.08 -1.36
N ASP A 109 14.92 -16.69 -0.28
CA ASP A 109 14.91 -16.10 1.06
C ASP A 109 14.25 -14.70 1.11
N GLY A 110 13.32 -14.44 0.17
CA GLY A 110 12.67 -13.14 -0.03
C GLY A 110 11.51 -12.84 0.92
N LEU A 111 11.22 -13.76 1.85
CA LEU A 111 10.10 -13.65 2.78
C LEU A 111 10.40 -12.77 4.00
N LYS A 112 11.64 -12.26 4.14
CA LYS A 112 12.02 -11.45 5.29
C LYS A 112 12.61 -10.09 4.92
N SER A 113 11.94 -9.04 5.36
CA SER A 113 12.36 -7.64 5.30
C SER A 113 12.60 -7.04 6.68
N GLU A 114 12.16 -7.69 7.76
CA GLU A 114 12.13 -7.15 9.13
C GLU A 114 11.31 -5.85 9.23
N LEU A 115 10.24 -5.74 8.42
CA LEU A 115 9.31 -4.61 8.40
C LEU A 115 7.89 -5.02 7.96
N TYR A 116 7.73 -5.56 6.75
CA TYR A 116 6.41 -5.84 6.17
C TYR A 116 5.71 -7.05 6.80
N GLU A 117 6.42 -7.91 7.52
CA GLU A 117 5.88 -9.03 8.30
C GLU A 117 4.90 -8.53 9.38
N THR A 118 5.08 -7.29 9.83
CA THR A 118 4.11 -6.61 10.73
C THR A 118 2.73 -6.47 10.11
N LEU A 119 2.60 -6.50 8.79
CA LEU A 119 1.30 -6.51 8.12
C LEU A 119 0.62 -7.87 8.21
N PHE A 120 1.36 -8.95 8.44
CA PHE A 120 0.88 -10.33 8.32
C PHE A 120 0.80 -11.06 9.67
N GLY A 121 0.84 -10.33 10.78
CA GLY A 121 0.65 -10.88 12.13
C GLY A 121 1.94 -11.21 12.87
N GLU A 122 3.09 -10.78 12.35
CA GLU A 122 4.39 -11.05 12.96
C GLU A 122 5.00 -9.79 13.58
N SER A 123 5.62 -9.96 14.76
CA SER A 123 6.43 -8.91 15.36
C SER A 123 7.83 -8.87 14.74
N VAL A 124 8.37 -7.67 14.60
CA VAL A 124 9.75 -7.43 14.14
C VAL A 124 10.56 -6.75 15.24
N PRO A 125 11.91 -6.82 15.21
CA PRO A 125 12.75 -6.16 16.20
C PRO A 125 12.51 -4.64 16.25
N LEU A 126 12.31 -4.11 17.47
CA LEU A 126 12.19 -2.68 17.74
C LEU A 126 13.40 -2.16 18.53
N PRO A 127 13.87 -0.92 18.27
CA PRO A 127 13.42 -0.01 17.20
C PRO A 127 13.74 -0.55 15.80
N ILE A 128 12.98 -0.11 14.79
CA ILE A 128 13.24 -0.49 13.40
C ILE A 128 14.68 -0.11 13.05
N LYS A 129 15.41 -1.07 12.48
CA LYS A 129 16.82 -0.91 12.12
C LYS A 129 16.98 -0.19 10.79
N GLU A 130 18.18 0.31 10.54
CA GLU A 130 18.55 0.79 9.22
C GLU A 130 18.39 -0.31 8.16
N LYS A 131 18.08 0.12 6.95
CA LYS A 131 17.76 -0.72 5.80
C LYS A 131 19.02 -1.03 5.01
N VAL A 132 19.21 -2.29 4.62
CA VAL A 132 20.22 -2.71 3.64
C VAL A 132 19.52 -3.22 2.40
N THR A 133 19.94 -2.71 1.24
CA THR A 133 19.51 -3.24 -0.05
C THR A 133 20.46 -4.34 -0.50
N TYR A 134 19.92 -5.53 -0.74
CA TYR A 134 20.62 -6.66 -1.32
C TYR A 134 20.21 -6.85 -2.77
N VAL A 135 21.19 -6.98 -3.67
CA VAL A 135 20.97 -7.45 -5.04
C VAL A 135 21.03 -8.98 -5.01
N ILE A 136 19.89 -9.61 -5.24
CA ILE A 136 19.75 -11.08 -5.22
C ILE A 136 20.17 -11.66 -6.55
N GLU A 137 19.76 -11.02 -7.65
CA GLU A 137 20.07 -11.44 -9.00
C GLU A 137 20.18 -10.21 -9.90
N GLN A 138 21.16 -10.21 -10.81
CA GLN A 138 21.34 -9.15 -11.78
C GLN A 138 21.69 -9.75 -13.14
N HIS A 139 20.88 -9.38 -14.13
CA HIS A 139 21.07 -9.71 -15.54
C HIS A 139 21.09 -8.43 -16.37
N ASP A 140 21.43 -8.55 -17.65
CA ASP A 140 21.50 -7.40 -18.57
C ASP A 140 20.15 -6.68 -18.71
N ASN A 141 19.04 -7.40 -18.51
CA ASN A 141 17.68 -6.92 -18.76
C ASN A 141 16.80 -6.83 -17.52
N TYR A 142 17.23 -7.28 -16.34
CA TYR A 142 16.48 -7.12 -15.09
C TYR A 142 17.37 -7.22 -13.85
N VAL A 143 16.84 -6.70 -12.73
CA VAL A 143 17.45 -6.81 -11.42
C VAL A 143 16.41 -7.22 -10.37
N ILE A 144 16.78 -8.20 -9.55
CA ILE A 144 15.99 -8.65 -8.40
C ILE A 144 16.71 -8.18 -7.15
N LYS A 145 15.99 -7.44 -6.30
CA LYS A 145 16.50 -6.85 -5.07
C LYS A 145 15.59 -7.15 -3.89
N THR A 146 16.11 -6.98 -2.70
CA THR A 146 15.30 -6.93 -1.49
C THR A 146 15.90 -5.94 -0.50
N ASP A 147 15.03 -5.31 0.26
CA ASP A 147 15.41 -4.45 1.37
C ASP A 147 15.17 -5.20 2.68
N VAL A 148 16.15 -5.18 3.58
CA VAL A 148 16.05 -5.81 4.90
C VAL A 148 16.48 -4.81 5.98
N HIS A 149 15.64 -4.63 6.99
CA HIS A 149 15.90 -3.82 8.17
C HIS A 149 16.69 -4.61 9.22
N ASN A 150 17.91 -5.02 8.88
CA ASN A 150 18.74 -5.89 9.72
C ASN A 150 20.08 -5.28 10.14
N CYS A 151 20.31 -3.98 9.89
CA CYS A 151 21.51 -3.29 10.37
C CYS A 151 21.67 -3.37 11.89
N THR A 152 22.89 -3.15 12.38
CA THR A 152 23.16 -3.06 13.82
C THR A 152 22.58 -1.78 14.43
N SER A 153 22.53 -0.71 13.65
CA SER A 153 22.03 0.59 14.07
C SER A 153 20.51 0.69 13.88
N ALA A 154 19.85 1.36 14.83
CA ALA A 154 18.47 1.79 14.67
C ALA A 154 18.37 2.83 13.54
N PHE A 155 17.28 2.81 12.79
CA PHE A 155 17.01 3.84 11.79
C PHE A 155 16.93 5.22 12.50
N PRO A 156 17.75 6.21 12.10
CA PRO A 156 17.76 7.51 12.75
C PRO A 156 16.37 8.16 12.72
N TYR A 157 15.91 8.64 13.88
CA TYR A 157 14.61 9.30 14.01
C TYR A 157 13.44 8.46 13.47
N TRP A 158 13.52 7.13 13.56
CA TRP A 158 12.49 6.22 13.03
C TRP A 158 11.07 6.58 13.49
N ASP A 159 10.94 7.17 14.68
CA ASP A 159 9.67 7.59 15.26
C ASP A 159 9.15 8.92 14.70
N GLU A 160 9.84 9.53 13.74
CA GLU A 160 9.41 10.70 12.96
C GLU A 160 8.96 10.32 11.53
N TYR A 161 8.99 9.02 11.19
CA TYR A 161 8.51 8.47 9.92
C TYR A 161 7.19 7.70 10.14
N ALA A 162 6.14 8.08 9.41
CA ALA A 162 4.79 7.55 9.61
C ALA A 162 4.71 6.05 9.34
N ASN A 163 5.34 5.56 8.26
CA ASN A 163 5.35 4.13 7.92
C ASN A 163 6.05 3.30 9.01
N LEU A 164 7.16 3.79 9.56
CA LEU A 164 7.90 3.09 10.62
C LEU A 164 7.12 3.09 11.95
N LEU A 165 6.45 4.20 12.29
CA LEU A 165 5.52 4.25 13.42
C LEU A 165 4.37 3.25 13.27
N ILE A 166 3.78 3.17 12.08
CA ILE A 166 2.66 2.27 11.80
C ILE A 166 3.10 0.80 11.91
N CYS A 167 4.22 0.42 11.28
CA CYS A 167 4.75 -0.95 11.37
C CYS A 167 5.14 -1.30 12.82
N SER A 168 5.75 -0.36 13.54
CA SER A 168 6.09 -0.56 14.96
C SER A 168 4.84 -0.71 15.83
N ALA A 169 3.77 0.04 15.55
CA ALA A 169 2.49 -0.11 16.24
C ALA A 169 1.88 -1.50 16.03
N LEU A 170 1.93 -2.01 14.79
CA LEU A 170 1.48 -3.36 14.47
C LEU A 170 2.34 -4.42 15.17
N SER A 171 3.67 -4.28 15.16
CA SER A 171 4.58 -5.19 15.87
C SER A 171 4.23 -5.28 17.36
N LEU A 172 4.08 -4.13 18.03
CA LEU A 172 3.68 -4.09 19.44
C LEU A 172 2.30 -4.70 19.68
N HIS A 173 1.37 -4.56 18.72
CA HIS A 173 0.06 -5.18 18.81
C HIS A 173 0.15 -6.71 18.78
N TRP A 174 0.97 -7.27 17.88
CA TRP A 174 1.19 -8.71 17.79
C TRP A 174 1.91 -9.30 19.01
N GLU A 175 2.75 -8.51 19.68
CA GLU A 175 3.34 -8.86 20.98
C GLU A 175 2.34 -8.76 22.15
N GLY A 176 1.11 -8.29 21.92
CA GLY A 176 0.11 -8.05 22.97
C GLY A 176 0.31 -6.75 23.75
N ASN A 177 1.27 -5.90 23.37
CA ASN A 177 1.50 -4.58 23.97
C ASN A 177 0.55 -3.53 23.36
N HIS A 178 -0.73 -3.65 23.70
CA HIS A 178 -1.78 -2.79 23.16
C HIS A 178 -1.58 -1.30 23.46
N THR A 179 -1.16 -0.96 24.68
CA THR A 179 -0.90 0.44 25.08
C THR A 179 0.24 1.05 24.26
N GLY A 180 1.32 0.30 24.04
CA GLY A 180 2.43 0.73 23.21
C GLY A 180 2.03 0.89 21.75
N ALA A 181 1.27 -0.06 21.22
CA ALA A 181 0.73 -0.03 19.86
C ALA A 181 -0.12 1.22 19.61
N LEU A 182 -1.10 1.49 20.48
CA LEU A 182 -1.97 2.66 20.34
C LEU A 182 -1.21 3.98 20.48
N ARG A 183 -0.18 4.04 21.33
CA ARG A 183 0.66 5.25 21.46
C ARG A 183 1.40 5.57 20.15
N LEU A 184 2.00 4.57 19.51
CA LEU A 184 2.72 4.78 18.25
C LEU A 184 1.75 5.07 17.09
N PHE A 185 0.62 4.35 17.05
CA PHE A 185 -0.42 4.61 16.06
C PHE A 185 -1.01 6.02 16.19
N ASP A 186 -1.36 6.47 17.39
CA ASP A 186 -1.88 7.82 17.62
C ASP A 186 -0.84 8.90 17.28
N LYS A 187 0.47 8.62 17.42
CA LYS A 187 1.53 9.50 16.91
C LYS A 187 1.51 9.62 15.39
N ALA A 188 1.34 8.51 14.67
CA ALA A 188 1.19 8.52 13.20
C ALA A 188 -0.11 9.21 12.76
N VAL A 189 -1.22 9.00 13.47
CA VAL A 189 -2.49 9.73 13.24
C VAL A 189 -2.29 11.24 13.38
N GLY A 190 -1.48 11.68 14.36
CA GLY A 190 -1.12 13.08 14.56
C GLY A 190 -0.32 13.72 13.44
N MET A 191 0.23 12.94 12.50
CA MET A 191 0.93 13.45 11.32
C MET A 191 -0.03 13.85 10.18
N TRP A 192 -1.33 13.55 10.31
CA TRP A 192 -2.32 14.00 9.34
C TRP A 192 -2.53 15.51 9.41
N ASP A 193 -2.21 16.22 8.34
CA ASP A 193 -2.31 17.69 8.25
C ASP A 193 -3.53 18.18 7.45
N GLY A 194 -4.46 17.28 7.15
CA GLY A 194 -5.61 17.54 6.27
C GLY A 194 -5.37 17.21 4.79
N LYS A 195 -4.12 16.94 4.40
CA LYS A 195 -3.75 16.60 3.02
C LYS A 195 -3.13 15.20 2.94
N GLY A 196 -2.30 14.85 3.90
CA GLY A 196 -1.60 13.57 3.97
C GLY A 196 -0.86 13.40 5.29
N LEU A 197 -0.01 12.38 5.39
CA LEU A 197 0.88 12.19 6.54
C LEU A 197 2.15 13.01 6.34
N ARG A 198 2.20 14.17 7.01
CA ARG A 198 3.35 15.07 6.98
C ARG A 198 4.38 14.62 8.00
N ASP A 199 5.23 13.70 7.57
CA ASP A 199 6.31 13.13 8.35
C ASP A 199 7.68 13.61 7.85
N ARG A 200 8.74 13.13 8.49
CA ARG A 200 10.12 13.55 8.19
C ARG A 200 10.53 13.28 6.74
N ALA A 201 10.02 12.22 6.12
CA ALA A 201 10.35 11.89 4.74
C ALA A 201 9.99 13.01 3.76
N ILE A 202 8.91 13.76 4.01
CA ILE A 202 8.51 14.89 3.16
C ILE A 202 9.52 16.04 3.24
N GLU A 203 10.12 16.23 4.42
CA GLU A 203 11.05 17.33 4.70
C GLU A 203 12.46 17.01 4.21
N GLU A 204 12.83 15.73 4.18
CA GLU A 204 14.14 15.23 3.75
C GLU A 204 14.16 14.66 2.32
N ALA A 205 13.03 14.76 1.60
CA ALA A 205 12.91 14.27 0.23
C ALA A 205 13.87 14.98 -0.73
N GLU A 206 14.25 14.28 -1.79
CA GLU A 206 14.99 14.86 -2.92
C GLU A 206 14.25 16.07 -3.52
N GLU A 207 14.98 16.99 -4.14
CA GLU A 207 14.43 18.28 -4.62
C GLU A 207 13.19 18.13 -5.52
N ASN A 208 13.14 17.10 -6.36
CA ASN A 208 12.04 16.78 -7.25
C ASN A 208 10.81 16.15 -6.55
N LEU A 209 10.96 15.69 -5.31
CA LEU A 209 9.92 15.08 -4.49
C LEU A 209 9.58 15.92 -3.24
N LEU A 210 10.27 17.04 -3.04
CA LEU A 210 10.11 17.88 -1.87
C LEU A 210 8.66 18.37 -1.71
N GLY A 211 8.08 18.12 -0.53
CA GLY A 211 6.70 18.51 -0.24
C GLY A 211 5.62 17.61 -0.85
N LEU A 212 5.99 16.53 -1.54
CA LEU A 212 5.04 15.50 -2.00
C LEU A 212 4.77 14.50 -0.88
N TYR A 213 3.52 14.04 -0.80
CA TYR A 213 3.11 12.99 0.12
C TYR A 213 3.21 11.64 -0.57
N GLU A 214 3.49 10.59 0.19
CA GLU A 214 3.53 9.22 -0.30
C GLU A 214 2.17 8.52 -0.11
N THR A 215 1.62 7.97 -1.19
CA THR A 215 0.30 7.34 -1.22
C THR A 215 0.23 6.10 -0.34
N TYR A 216 1.26 5.26 -0.34
CA TYR A 216 1.23 3.98 0.38
C TYR A 216 1.06 4.16 1.89
N LYS A 217 1.53 5.28 2.46
CA LYS A 217 1.35 5.63 3.87
C LYS A 217 -0.12 5.80 4.26
N LEU A 218 -0.97 6.25 3.34
CA LEU A 218 -2.42 6.33 3.56
C LEU A 218 -3.04 4.93 3.68
N ALA A 219 -2.65 4.02 2.77
CA ALA A 219 -3.10 2.63 2.81
C ALA A 219 -2.64 1.92 4.09
N LEU A 220 -1.39 2.12 4.50
CA LEU A 220 -0.86 1.60 5.76
C LEU A 220 -1.63 2.11 6.98
N LEU A 221 -1.93 3.41 7.06
CA LEU A 221 -2.67 3.97 8.18
C LEU A 221 -4.10 3.40 8.25
N LEU A 222 -4.75 3.28 7.09
CA LEU A 222 -6.09 2.67 6.99
C LEU A 222 -6.08 1.20 7.42
N TYR A 223 -5.07 0.44 6.97
CA TYR A 223 -4.86 -0.94 7.38
C TYR A 223 -4.71 -1.05 8.91
N ALA A 224 -3.76 -0.32 9.49
CA ALA A 224 -3.49 -0.37 10.92
C ALA A 224 -4.68 0.11 11.77
N SER A 225 -5.43 1.12 11.31
CA SER A 225 -6.69 1.54 11.95
C SER A 225 -7.68 0.37 12.12
N ARG A 226 -7.82 -0.45 11.07
CA ARG A 226 -8.71 -1.63 11.08
C ARG A 226 -8.19 -2.70 12.03
N ILE A 227 -6.91 -3.04 11.94
CA ILE A 227 -6.29 -4.07 12.77
C ILE A 227 -6.33 -3.71 14.26
N LEU A 228 -5.97 -2.47 14.60
CA LEU A 228 -5.95 -1.96 15.98
C LEU A 228 -7.35 -1.60 16.51
N GLN A 229 -8.38 -1.71 15.67
CA GLN A 229 -9.76 -1.28 15.97
C GLN A 229 -9.82 0.17 16.48
N ARG A 230 -8.94 1.03 15.94
CA ARG A 230 -8.78 2.43 16.33
C ARG A 230 -9.29 3.31 15.19
N PRO A 231 -10.47 3.93 15.32
CA PRO A 231 -11.07 4.69 14.21
C PRO A 231 -10.27 5.95 13.88
N LEU A 232 -10.18 6.26 12.59
CA LEU A 232 -9.59 7.52 12.09
C LEU A 232 -10.68 8.60 11.99
N PRO A 233 -10.56 9.74 12.67
CA PRO A 233 -11.56 10.82 12.60
C PRO A 233 -11.66 11.45 11.21
N PHE A 234 -10.63 11.32 10.38
CA PHE A 234 -10.54 11.82 9.00
C PHE A 234 -10.60 10.71 7.95
N ARG A 235 -11.14 9.53 8.29
CA ARG A 235 -11.18 8.37 7.39
C ARG A 235 -11.71 8.71 5.99
N SER A 236 -12.85 9.39 5.90
CA SER A 236 -13.46 9.78 4.62
C SER A 236 -12.54 10.65 3.75
N GLN A 237 -11.80 11.57 4.37
CA GLN A 237 -10.85 12.41 3.64
C GLN A 237 -9.66 11.59 3.16
N LEU A 238 -9.09 10.75 4.04
CA LEU A 238 -7.99 9.85 3.68
C LEU A 238 -8.38 8.93 2.52
N GLU A 239 -9.55 8.29 2.58
CA GLU A 239 -10.04 7.42 1.51
C GLU A 239 -10.26 8.23 0.22
N SER A 240 -10.79 9.45 0.30
CA SER A 240 -10.94 10.33 -0.86
C SER A 240 -9.59 10.66 -1.51
N VAL A 241 -8.54 10.95 -0.72
CA VAL A 241 -7.20 11.21 -1.25
C VAL A 241 -6.63 9.94 -1.88
N LEU A 242 -6.65 8.82 -1.15
CA LEU A 242 -6.15 7.53 -1.61
C LEU A 242 -6.76 7.14 -2.96
N TRP A 243 -8.09 7.18 -3.10
CA TRP A 243 -8.74 6.77 -4.34
C TRP A 243 -8.65 7.79 -5.48
N THR A 244 -8.19 9.01 -5.21
CA THR A 244 -7.85 10.00 -6.23
C THR A 244 -6.50 9.69 -6.90
N THR A 245 -5.60 8.95 -6.22
CA THR A 245 -4.30 8.57 -6.80
C THR A 245 -4.35 7.31 -7.67
N GLN A 246 -5.53 6.69 -7.80
CA GLN A 246 -5.73 5.56 -8.70
C GLN A 246 -5.79 6.01 -10.17
N ARG A 247 -4.97 5.40 -11.03
CA ARG A 247 -5.00 5.64 -12.47
C ARG A 247 -6.25 5.04 -13.10
N VAL A 248 -6.90 5.84 -13.95
CA VAL A 248 -8.09 5.41 -14.70
C VAL A 248 -7.74 4.38 -15.78
N SER A 249 -6.53 4.44 -16.33
CA SER A 249 -6.06 3.66 -17.48
C SER A 249 -5.88 2.18 -17.20
N ASP A 250 -5.36 1.85 -16.02
CA ASP A 250 -4.89 0.51 -15.65
C ASP A 250 -5.16 0.14 -14.20
N GLY A 251 -5.67 1.07 -13.38
CA GLY A 251 -6.06 0.79 -11.99
C GLY A 251 -4.94 0.87 -10.96
N GLY A 252 -3.70 1.11 -11.39
CA GLY A 252 -2.55 1.23 -10.49
C GLY A 252 -2.60 2.46 -9.60
N MET A 253 -2.04 2.35 -8.39
CA MET A 253 -1.99 3.43 -7.42
C MET A 253 -0.68 4.21 -7.58
N VAL A 254 -0.78 5.51 -7.89
CA VAL A 254 0.39 6.39 -8.07
C VAL A 254 1.11 6.61 -6.74
N THR A 255 2.43 6.52 -6.77
CA THR A 255 3.31 6.53 -5.57
C THR A 255 3.24 7.81 -4.76
N HIS A 256 3.17 8.98 -5.41
CA HIS A 256 3.15 10.27 -4.74
C HIS A 256 1.95 11.11 -5.14
N TYR A 257 1.69 12.17 -4.37
CA TYR A 257 0.74 13.20 -4.74
C TYR A 257 1.11 14.55 -4.14
N ASN A 258 0.72 15.61 -4.86
CA ASN A 258 0.78 16.97 -4.35
C ASN A 258 -0.52 17.29 -3.60
N GLY A 259 -0.46 17.26 -2.27
CA GLY A 259 -1.59 17.60 -1.39
C GLY A 259 -1.93 19.11 -1.35
N SER A 260 -1.11 19.96 -1.95
CA SER A 260 -1.35 21.42 -1.98
C SER A 260 -2.15 21.89 -3.19
N THR A 261 -2.43 21.01 -4.16
CA THR A 261 -3.33 21.32 -5.28
C THR A 261 -4.78 21.01 -4.95
N THR A 262 -5.71 21.65 -5.66
CA THR A 262 -7.15 21.37 -5.56
C THR A 262 -7.74 21.32 -6.96
N PRO A 263 -8.14 20.13 -7.47
CA PRO A 263 -8.05 18.82 -6.82
C PRO A 263 -6.59 18.38 -6.60
N ILE A 264 -6.39 17.42 -5.69
CA ILE A 264 -5.09 16.78 -5.45
C ILE A 264 -4.57 16.19 -6.76
N THR A 265 -3.26 16.30 -6.98
CA THR A 265 -2.61 15.85 -8.22
C THR A 265 -1.67 14.67 -7.92
N PRO A 266 -1.94 13.47 -8.44
CA PRO A 266 -1.00 12.36 -8.36
C PRO A 266 0.28 12.66 -9.15
N ILE A 267 1.44 12.29 -8.61
CA ILE A 267 2.77 12.56 -9.18
C ILE A 267 3.58 11.26 -9.17
N GLY A 268 4.27 10.98 -10.27
CA GLY A 268 5.07 9.77 -10.43
C GLY A 268 4.32 8.63 -11.13
N ASP A 269 4.90 7.44 -11.07
CA ASP A 269 4.30 6.23 -11.65
C ASP A 269 3.45 5.49 -10.61
N ALA A 270 2.56 4.63 -11.10
CA ALA A 270 1.94 3.62 -10.24
C ALA A 270 2.92 2.47 -10.00
N ASN A 271 2.90 1.88 -8.82
CA ASN A 271 3.79 0.77 -8.50
C ASN A 271 3.08 -0.39 -7.79
N THR A 272 3.74 -1.53 -7.78
CA THR A 272 3.25 -2.78 -7.21
C THR A 272 3.06 -2.68 -5.70
N GLU A 273 4.03 -2.12 -4.96
CA GLU A 273 3.93 -1.89 -3.52
C GLU A 273 2.67 -1.10 -3.10
N THR A 274 2.50 0.12 -3.64
CA THR A 274 1.39 1.02 -3.25
C THR A 274 0.04 0.39 -3.59
N THR A 275 -0.04 -0.28 -4.75
CA THR A 275 -1.26 -0.94 -5.20
C THR A 275 -1.59 -2.14 -4.31
N SER A 276 -0.60 -2.96 -3.98
CA SER A 276 -0.75 -4.12 -3.09
C SER A 276 -1.18 -3.70 -1.69
N LEU A 277 -0.53 -2.69 -1.11
CA LEU A 277 -0.90 -2.12 0.20
C LEU A 277 -2.32 -1.59 0.21
N THR A 278 -2.76 -0.96 -0.89
CA THR A 278 -4.14 -0.49 -1.02
C THR A 278 -5.12 -1.66 -0.97
N ILE A 279 -4.87 -2.76 -1.68
CA ILE A 279 -5.73 -3.95 -1.64
C ILE A 279 -5.73 -4.57 -0.22
N ILE A 280 -4.54 -4.74 0.37
CA ILE A 280 -4.35 -5.28 1.73
C ILE A 280 -5.14 -4.46 2.75
N ALA A 281 -5.12 -3.13 2.66
CA ALA A 281 -5.82 -2.23 3.57
C ALA A 281 -7.31 -2.54 3.72
N TYR A 282 -7.96 -2.98 2.63
CA TYR A 282 -9.40 -3.26 2.60
C TYR A 282 -9.75 -4.74 2.74
N ARG A 283 -8.91 -5.66 2.24
CA ARG A 283 -9.32 -7.05 2.00
C ARG A 283 -8.57 -8.08 2.81
N TYR A 284 -7.31 -7.82 3.11
CA TYR A 284 -6.50 -8.79 3.84
C TYR A 284 -6.90 -8.81 5.32
N THR A 285 -7.00 -9.98 5.93
CA THR A 285 -7.16 -10.11 7.39
C THR A 285 -6.15 -11.14 7.86
N PRO A 286 -5.21 -10.79 8.75
CA PRO A 286 -4.28 -11.75 9.31
C PRO A 286 -5.04 -12.90 9.96
N THR A 287 -4.75 -14.14 9.56
CA THR A 287 -5.27 -15.31 10.26
C THR A 287 -4.38 -15.57 11.48
N THR A 288 -4.95 -15.54 12.69
CA THR A 288 -4.24 -15.81 13.95
C THR A 288 -3.79 -17.27 14.11
N ASN A 289 -3.80 -18.08 13.05
CA ASN A 289 -3.20 -19.40 13.05
C ASN A 289 -1.73 -19.24 12.69
N SER A 290 -0.90 -19.35 13.72
CA SER A 290 0.55 -19.36 13.70
C SER A 290 1.11 -20.32 12.64
N TYR A 291 1.28 -19.86 11.41
CA TYR A 291 2.41 -20.25 10.60
C TYR A 291 3.51 -19.25 10.94
N SER A 292 4.14 -19.44 12.09
CA SER A 292 5.42 -18.79 12.36
C SER A 292 6.38 -19.21 11.25
N PHE A 293 6.76 -18.29 10.38
CA PHE A 293 7.92 -18.51 9.53
C PHE A 293 9.08 -18.83 10.47
N PRO A 294 9.83 -19.93 10.27
CA PRO A 294 11.00 -20.20 11.10
C PRO A 294 11.89 -18.96 11.09
N SER A 295 12.07 -18.33 12.25
CA SER A 295 13.16 -17.38 12.45
C SER A 295 14.43 -18.08 12.01
N LEU A 296 15.16 -17.53 11.02
CA LEU A 296 16.55 -17.89 10.79
C LEU A 296 17.33 -17.28 11.95
N GLY A 297 17.12 -17.87 13.13
CA GLY A 297 18.00 -17.72 14.26
C GLY A 297 19.35 -18.25 13.80
N THR A 298 20.38 -17.48 14.13
CA THR A 298 21.80 -17.74 13.92
C THR A 298 22.13 -19.22 14.16
N GLN A 299 22.13 -20.04 13.10
CA GLN A 299 22.60 -21.42 13.19
C GLN A 299 23.22 -21.86 11.87
N CYS A 300 24.48 -22.25 12.00
CA CYS A 300 25.38 -22.77 10.98
C CYS A 300 24.72 -23.80 10.05
N CYS A 301 25.29 -23.85 8.84
CA CYS A 301 25.30 -24.94 7.88
C CYS A 301 25.00 -26.34 8.46
N ALA A 302 23.73 -26.73 8.53
CA ALA A 302 23.24 -28.12 8.41
C ALA A 302 21.73 -28.16 8.73
N CYS A 303 20.91 -28.27 7.68
CA CYS A 303 19.67 -29.06 7.61
C CYS A 303 18.79 -28.53 6.46
N ARG A 304 18.87 -29.20 5.30
CA ARG A 304 18.21 -28.86 4.03
C ARG A 304 16.84 -29.55 3.87
N ASP A 305 16.32 -30.18 4.92
CA ASP A 305 15.30 -31.23 4.79
C ASP A 305 13.85 -30.75 5.00
N GLY A 306 13.63 -29.53 5.52
CA GLY A 306 12.28 -28.98 5.70
C GLY A 306 11.58 -28.57 4.40
N ALA A 307 12.34 -27.97 3.47
CA ALA A 307 11.82 -27.45 2.20
C ALA A 307 11.44 -28.56 1.20
N GLU A 308 12.04 -29.76 1.29
CA GLU A 308 11.66 -30.88 0.43
C GLU A 308 10.30 -31.48 0.78
N SER A 309 9.91 -31.47 2.07
CA SER A 309 8.65 -32.09 2.51
C SER A 309 7.42 -31.31 2.04
N LEU A 310 7.49 -29.97 2.06
CA LEU A 310 6.44 -29.08 1.49
C LEU A 310 6.39 -29.17 -0.04
N ARG A 311 7.54 -29.16 -0.72
CA ARG A 311 7.61 -29.37 -2.19
C ARG A 311 7.04 -30.73 -2.61
N ARG A 312 7.17 -31.77 -1.77
CA ARG A 312 6.63 -33.11 -2.02
C ARG A 312 5.12 -33.19 -1.78
N PHE A 313 4.61 -32.49 -0.77
CA PHE A 313 3.18 -32.41 -0.49
C PHE A 313 2.41 -31.72 -1.62
N TYR A 314 2.96 -30.65 -2.21
CA TYR A 314 2.29 -29.91 -3.29
C TYR A 314 2.47 -30.51 -4.69
N ARG A 315 3.54 -31.27 -4.97
CA ARG A 315 3.64 -32.05 -6.23
C ARG A 315 2.54 -33.11 -6.37
N LEU A 316 1.97 -33.58 -5.26
CA LEU A 316 0.88 -34.55 -5.27
C LEU A 316 -0.48 -33.92 -5.64
N PHE A 317 -0.63 -32.59 -5.48
CA PHE A 317 -1.88 -31.88 -5.77
C PHE A 317 -1.92 -31.24 -7.18
N LEU A 318 -0.79 -31.04 -7.84
CA LEU A 318 -0.70 -30.43 -9.18
C LEU A 318 -0.55 -31.44 -10.34
N HIS A 319 -0.85 -32.72 -10.13
CA HIS A 319 -0.96 -33.68 -11.24
C HIS A 319 -2.41 -33.90 -11.66
N GLU A 320 -2.81 -33.23 -12.74
CA GLU A 320 -3.81 -33.78 -13.67
C GLU A 320 -3.26 -35.05 -14.34
N PRO A 321 -4.12 -36.03 -14.66
CA PRO A 321 -3.68 -37.34 -15.14
C PRO A 321 -3.05 -37.23 -16.53
N SER A 322 -1.88 -37.86 -16.69
CA SER A 322 -1.21 -38.00 -17.97
C SER A 322 -2.12 -38.71 -18.98
N LYS A 323 -2.45 -38.02 -20.07
CA LYS A 323 -2.95 -38.68 -21.28
C LYS A 323 -1.84 -39.54 -21.83
N SER A 324 -2.00 -40.83 -21.62
CA SER A 324 -1.20 -41.90 -22.21
C SER A 324 -1.49 -41.95 -23.71
N SER A 325 -0.46 -41.76 -24.50
CA SER A 325 -0.39 -42.18 -25.88
C SER A 325 -0.37 -43.71 -25.93
N LEU A 326 -1.33 -44.31 -26.64
CA LEU A 326 -1.31 -45.72 -27.04
C LEU A 326 -1.41 -45.78 -28.56
N ILE A 327 -0.27 -46.07 -29.17
CA ILE A 327 -0.15 -46.64 -30.51
C ILE A 327 -0.25 -48.15 -30.29
N ILE A 328 -1.31 -48.78 -30.80
CA ILE A 328 -1.37 -49.85 -31.81
C ILE A 328 -2.83 -49.92 -32.27
#